data_AF-A0A3T0N4X4-F1
#
_entry.id   AF-A0A3T0N4X4-F1
#
_cell.length_a   1.000
_cell.length_b   1.000
_cell.length_c   1.000
_cell.angle_alpha   90.00
_cell.angle_beta   90.00
_cell.angle_gamma   90.00
#
_symmetry.space_group_name_H-M   'P 1'
#
loop_
_entity.id
_entity.type
_entity.pdbx_description
1 polymer ?
#
loop_
_entity_poly.entity_id
_entity_poly.type
_entity_poly.pdbx_seq_one_letter_code
_entity_poly.pdbx_strand_id
1 'polypeptide(L)'
;MMSPWFFPIRSLAAVILCATPAWWLLLAFLDAQPNERFTVIFDDLKRFARDTRFHLDLRDAFRLRGASIECLNFKFDDTPEGEFIETIMAAQGALERKQNGRQVAQKMKARMQSGYWIHNPPVGYRYETVKGHGKLLIPNPPFDAIIREAIERYASGHFQTQAEVKRYFEKFPDFPRNKHGEIRQQRVTDILSQPLYTGYICSEVYGINWLKGYHEPLISVETYEKVQARRNGVAKAPMRKNIGNDFALRGFVCCADCNTPLRSSWTKGKTKRYPYYLCQSKAYASYGKSIARNQVESDVGDLIKQLQPSQKLFILATAMLKYAWDHQRNQSAEIVSAAKRKVMNIEKEIDALLTRILAASNNTVIARYEDKIAELENRRLDFPKKQRCKLLTAQPSKKN
;
A
#
# COMPACT_ATOMS: atom_id res chain seq x y z
N MET A 1 25.17 -42.54 -16.88
CA MET A 1 26.49 -41.86 -16.92
C MET A 1 26.50 -40.91 -18.11
N MET A 2 26.89 -39.66 -17.84
CA MET A 2 27.47 -38.67 -18.76
C MET A 2 26.56 -38.00 -19.81
N SER A 3 26.09 -36.80 -19.45
CA SER A 3 26.08 -35.60 -20.31
C SER A 3 27.54 -35.18 -20.66
N PRO A 4 27.83 -34.06 -21.36
CA PRO A 4 27.12 -33.24 -22.37
C PRO A 4 28.01 -32.97 -23.62
N TRP A 5 27.45 -32.58 -24.77
CA TRP A 5 28.22 -31.78 -25.75
C TRP A 5 27.40 -30.64 -26.34
N PHE A 6 27.92 -29.45 -26.05
CA PHE A 6 27.59 -28.12 -26.53
C PHE A 6 28.42 -27.86 -27.83
N PHE A 7 27.96 -26.88 -28.64
CA PHE A 7 28.65 -26.10 -29.70
C PHE A 7 28.36 -26.43 -31.19
N PRO A 8 28.39 -25.42 -32.11
CA PRO A 8 28.58 -23.99 -31.91
C PRO A 8 27.46 -23.09 -32.46
N ILE A 9 27.11 -22.09 -31.66
CA ILE A 9 26.58 -20.80 -32.09
C ILE A 9 27.76 -20.01 -32.69
N ARG A 10 27.72 -19.71 -33.99
CA ARG A 10 28.51 -18.69 -34.72
C ARG A 10 27.83 -18.56 -36.09
N SER A 11 27.41 -17.41 -36.63
CA SER A 11 27.61 -16.02 -36.26
C SER A 11 26.66 -15.20 -37.13
N LEU A 12 25.60 -14.63 -36.57
CA LEU A 12 25.18 -13.27 -36.91
C LEU A 12 24.37 -12.69 -35.75
N ALA A 13 24.93 -11.59 -35.26
CA ALA A 13 24.59 -10.84 -34.08
C ALA A 13 23.09 -10.49 -33.94
N ALA A 14 22.61 -10.65 -32.70
CA ALA A 14 21.86 -9.64 -31.97
C ALA A 14 20.73 -8.91 -32.72
N VAL A 15 19.57 -9.57 -32.79
CA VAL A 15 18.29 -8.86 -32.86
C VAL A 15 17.47 -9.29 -31.64
N ILE A 16 17.69 -8.57 -30.54
CA ILE A 16 16.81 -8.59 -29.37
C ILE A 16 15.50 -7.97 -29.82
N LEU A 17 14.53 -8.77 -30.27
CA LEU A 17 13.18 -8.29 -30.56
C LEU A 17 12.13 -9.28 -30.07
N CYS A 18 11.15 -8.70 -29.38
CA CYS A 18 10.11 -9.32 -28.59
C CYS A 18 9.14 -10.18 -29.44
N ALA A 19 9.57 -11.37 -29.87
CA ALA A 19 8.74 -12.30 -30.59
C ALA A 19 8.05 -13.30 -29.63
N THR A 20 6.74 -13.41 -29.73
CA THR A 20 5.96 -14.48 -29.09
C THR A 20 6.52 -15.85 -29.49
N PRO A 21 6.53 -16.86 -28.59
CA PRO A 21 7.18 -18.15 -28.80
C PRO A 21 6.76 -18.88 -30.09
N ALA A 22 5.57 -18.58 -30.62
CA ALA A 22 5.07 -19.12 -31.88
C ALA A 22 5.90 -18.73 -33.12
N TRP A 23 6.51 -17.54 -33.17
CA TRP A 23 7.30 -17.11 -34.34
C TRP A 23 8.63 -17.85 -34.43
N TRP A 24 9.25 -18.11 -33.28
CA TRP A 24 10.47 -18.91 -33.21
C TRP A 24 10.23 -20.35 -33.67
N LEU A 25 9.09 -20.92 -33.29
CA LEU A 25 8.67 -22.24 -33.76
C LEU A 25 8.44 -22.27 -35.28
N LEU A 26 7.82 -21.22 -35.84
CA LEU A 26 7.61 -21.11 -37.28
C LEU A 26 8.94 -20.99 -38.04
N LEU A 27 9.85 -20.13 -37.59
CA LEU A 27 11.17 -19.99 -38.23
C LEU A 27 11.99 -21.27 -38.11
N ALA A 28 11.95 -21.95 -36.95
CA ALA A 28 12.60 -23.25 -36.76
C ALA A 28 11.99 -24.35 -37.64
N PHE A 29 10.69 -24.31 -37.89
CA PHE A 29 10.00 -25.22 -38.82
C PHE A 29 10.49 -25.02 -40.26
N LEU A 30 10.61 -23.76 -40.70
CA LEU A 30 11.16 -23.43 -42.02
C LEU A 30 12.63 -23.85 -42.13
N ASP A 31 13.43 -23.65 -41.07
CA ASP A 31 14.84 -24.07 -41.03
C ASP A 31 15.01 -25.60 -41.10
N ALA A 32 14.02 -26.37 -40.63
CA ALA A 32 14.03 -27.84 -40.69
C ALA A 32 13.72 -28.40 -42.09
N GLN A 33 13.11 -27.60 -42.98
CA GLN A 33 12.66 -28.03 -44.31
C GLN A 33 13.13 -27.05 -45.41
N PRO A 34 14.45 -26.91 -45.63
CA PRO A 34 15.02 -25.87 -46.50
C PRO A 34 14.73 -26.05 -48.00
N ASN A 35 14.31 -27.25 -48.41
CA ASN A 35 14.05 -27.58 -49.82
C ASN A 35 12.58 -27.39 -50.22
N GLU A 36 11.70 -27.14 -49.26
CA GLU A 36 10.28 -26.91 -49.52
C GLU A 36 9.98 -25.42 -49.48
N ARG A 37 9.11 -24.98 -50.39
CA ARG A 37 8.65 -23.58 -50.44
C ARG A 37 7.35 -23.45 -49.67
N PHE A 38 7.34 -22.56 -48.69
CA PHE A 38 6.17 -22.29 -47.86
C PHE A 38 5.62 -20.91 -48.16
N THR A 39 4.29 -20.81 -48.25
CA THR A 39 3.57 -19.53 -48.21
C THR A 39 3.06 -19.31 -46.80
N VAL A 40 3.52 -18.25 -46.15
CA VAL A 40 3.05 -17.86 -44.82
C VAL A 40 1.91 -16.87 -44.96
N ILE A 41 0.72 -17.27 -44.48
CA ILE A 41 -0.51 -16.48 -44.61
C ILE A 41 -0.79 -15.73 -43.31
N PHE A 42 -1.07 -14.43 -43.44
CA PHE A 42 -1.43 -13.55 -42.32
C PHE A 42 -2.81 -12.90 -42.49
N ASP A 43 -3.52 -12.77 -41.38
CA ASP A 43 -4.86 -12.17 -41.31
C ASP A 43 -4.82 -10.63 -41.46
N ASP A 44 -3.88 -9.95 -40.79
CA ASP A 44 -3.79 -8.49 -40.81
C ASP A 44 -2.33 -8.00 -40.64
N LEU A 45 -1.91 -7.08 -41.51
CA LEU A 45 -0.61 -6.40 -41.45
C LEU A 45 -0.41 -5.68 -40.11
N LYS A 46 -1.47 -5.16 -39.48
CA LYS A 46 -1.38 -4.49 -38.16
C LYS A 46 -1.05 -5.45 -37.02
N ARG A 47 -1.43 -6.73 -37.13
CA ARG A 47 -1.05 -7.78 -36.15
C ARG A 47 0.38 -8.26 -36.34
N PHE A 48 0.85 -8.22 -37.59
CA PHE A 48 2.19 -8.60 -38.03
C PHE A 48 3.24 -7.51 -37.69
N ALA A 49 2.93 -6.23 -37.94
CA ALA A 49 3.81 -5.08 -37.73
C ALA A 49 3.73 -4.49 -36.29
N ARG A 50 4.01 -5.30 -35.26
CA ARG A 50 4.13 -4.83 -33.86
C ARG A 50 5.34 -3.91 -33.64
N ASP A 51 6.29 -3.89 -34.54
CA ASP A 51 7.32 -2.85 -34.62
C ASP A 51 7.73 -2.76 -36.09
N THR A 52 7.96 -1.54 -36.58
CA THR A 52 8.32 -1.30 -37.98
C THR A 52 9.65 -1.98 -38.32
N ARG A 53 10.60 -1.99 -37.36
CA ARG A 53 11.88 -2.70 -37.52
C ARG A 53 11.71 -4.21 -37.50
N PHE A 54 10.96 -4.72 -36.53
CA PHE A 54 10.64 -6.16 -36.44
C PHE A 54 9.99 -6.69 -37.72
N HIS A 55 9.11 -5.91 -38.32
CA HIS A 55 8.43 -6.25 -39.57
C HIS A 55 9.42 -6.44 -40.72
N LEU A 56 10.36 -5.50 -40.89
CA LEU A 56 11.40 -5.57 -41.91
C LEU A 56 12.34 -6.75 -41.65
N ASP A 57 12.82 -6.91 -40.41
CA ASP A 57 13.72 -8.01 -40.02
C ASP A 57 13.08 -9.39 -40.26
N LEU A 58 11.79 -9.52 -39.96
CA LEU A 58 11.05 -10.77 -40.14
C LEU A 58 10.81 -11.06 -41.63
N ARG A 59 10.55 -10.04 -42.44
CA ARG A 59 10.42 -10.17 -43.90
C ARG A 59 11.74 -10.64 -44.51
N ASP A 60 12.86 -10.04 -44.10
CA ASP A 60 14.19 -10.45 -44.53
C ASP A 60 14.49 -11.90 -44.10
N ALA A 61 14.07 -12.28 -42.89
CA ALA A 61 14.20 -13.65 -42.40
C ALA A 61 13.40 -14.68 -43.22
N PHE A 62 12.21 -14.32 -43.71
CA PHE A 62 11.41 -15.18 -44.60
C PHE A 62 11.98 -15.25 -46.02
N ARG A 63 12.43 -14.11 -46.57
CA ARG A 63 13.11 -14.05 -47.88
C ARG A 63 14.37 -14.91 -47.90
N LEU A 64 15.20 -14.84 -46.84
CA LEU A 64 16.40 -15.67 -46.69
C LEU A 64 16.09 -17.18 -46.68
N ARG A 65 14.88 -17.57 -46.27
CA ARG A 65 14.42 -18.96 -46.18
C ARG A 65 13.59 -19.40 -47.40
N GLY A 66 13.44 -18.54 -48.41
CA GLY A 66 12.66 -18.84 -49.61
C GLY A 66 11.15 -18.96 -49.35
N ALA A 67 10.63 -18.41 -48.25
CA ALA A 67 9.21 -18.39 -47.93
C ALA A 67 8.55 -17.12 -48.50
N SER A 68 7.39 -17.27 -49.14
CA SER A 68 6.56 -16.15 -49.59
C SER A 68 5.58 -15.73 -48.49
N ILE A 69 5.21 -14.45 -48.47
CA ILE A 69 4.28 -13.90 -47.50
C ILE A 69 3.03 -13.45 -48.21
N GLU A 70 1.87 -13.90 -47.75
CA GLU A 70 0.57 -13.45 -48.24
C GLU A 70 -0.30 -12.92 -47.11
N CYS A 71 -1.02 -11.82 -47.36
CA CYS A 71 -2.03 -11.32 -46.44
C CYS A 71 -3.37 -11.19 -47.16
N LEU A 72 -4.44 -11.56 -46.48
CA LEU A 72 -5.80 -11.43 -47.02
C LEU A 72 -6.18 -9.97 -47.34
N ASN A 73 -5.66 -9.03 -46.54
CA ASN A 73 -6.03 -7.62 -46.59
C ASN A 73 -4.98 -6.72 -47.28
N PHE A 74 -3.82 -7.27 -47.64
CA PHE A 74 -2.74 -6.50 -48.27
C PHE A 74 -1.95 -7.38 -49.22
N LYS A 75 -1.70 -6.88 -50.44
CA LYS A 75 -0.84 -7.55 -51.41
C LYS A 75 0.58 -7.07 -51.22
N PHE A 76 1.48 -7.98 -50.88
CA PHE A 76 2.91 -7.72 -50.89
C PHE A 76 3.38 -7.70 -52.34
N ASP A 77 4.13 -6.67 -52.69
CA ASP A 77 4.78 -6.55 -53.99
C ASP A 77 6.28 -6.35 -53.73
N ASP A 78 7.12 -7.06 -54.48
CA ASP A 78 8.58 -7.04 -54.32
C ASP A 78 9.22 -5.85 -55.07
N THR A 79 8.40 -4.97 -55.64
CA THR A 79 8.85 -3.70 -56.24
C THR A 79 9.31 -2.71 -55.17
N PRO A 80 10.27 -1.81 -55.49
CA PRO A 80 10.67 -0.73 -54.59
C PRO A 80 9.48 0.12 -54.11
N GLU A 81 8.47 0.33 -54.97
CA GLU A 81 7.23 1.03 -54.67
C GLU A 81 6.36 0.24 -53.67
N GLY A 82 6.24 -1.07 -53.84
CA GLY A 82 5.54 -1.96 -52.92
C GLY A 82 6.15 -1.96 -51.51
N GLU A 83 7.48 -2.08 -51.43
CA GLU A 83 8.24 -2.02 -50.19
C GLU A 83 8.09 -0.66 -49.47
N PHE A 84 8.04 0.44 -50.23
CA PHE A 84 7.79 1.77 -49.67
C PHE A 84 6.39 1.88 -49.05
N ILE A 85 5.36 1.43 -49.77
CA ILE A 85 3.96 1.46 -49.28
C ILE A 85 3.81 0.59 -48.03
N GLU A 86 4.39 -0.61 -48.04
CA GLU A 86 4.42 -1.51 -46.90
C GLU A 86 5.06 -0.85 -45.67
N THR A 87 6.22 -0.21 -45.86
CA THR A 87 6.93 0.51 -44.79
C THR A 87 6.09 1.65 -44.22
N ILE A 88 5.39 2.40 -45.08
CA ILE A 88 4.46 3.45 -44.65
C ILE A 88 3.32 2.87 -43.80
N MET A 89 2.70 1.77 -44.25
CA MET A 89 1.61 1.14 -43.50
C MET A 89 2.08 0.60 -42.15
N ALA A 90 3.26 -0.02 -42.10
CA ALA A 90 3.86 -0.49 -40.86
C ALA A 90 4.21 0.68 -39.92
N ALA A 91 4.72 1.79 -40.45
CA ALA A 91 4.99 3.01 -39.69
C ALA A 91 3.70 3.66 -39.15
N GLN A 92 2.64 3.71 -39.96
CA GLN A 92 1.32 4.19 -39.54
C GLN A 92 0.76 3.33 -38.40
N GLY A 93 0.80 2.01 -38.52
CA GLY A 93 0.35 1.09 -37.47
C GLY A 93 1.14 1.23 -36.17
N ALA A 94 2.44 1.52 -36.25
CA ALA A 94 3.26 1.83 -35.07
C ALA A 94 2.87 3.18 -34.44
N LEU A 95 2.59 4.21 -35.26
CA LEU A 95 2.13 5.51 -34.80
C LEU A 95 0.78 5.42 -34.09
N GLU A 96 -0.22 4.76 -34.69
CA GLU A 96 -1.56 4.57 -34.12
C GLU A 96 -1.47 3.90 -32.73
N ARG A 97 -0.60 2.90 -32.57
CA ARG A 97 -0.40 2.24 -31.27
C ARG A 97 0.22 3.15 -30.23
N LYS A 98 1.23 3.95 -30.59
CA LYS A 98 1.82 4.95 -29.69
C LYS A 98 0.81 6.03 -29.30
N GLN A 99 0.01 6.49 -30.25
CA GLN A 99 -1.08 7.44 -30.02
C GLN A 99 -2.15 6.86 -29.09
N ASN A 100 -2.58 5.62 -29.30
CA ASN A 100 -3.52 4.93 -28.42
C ASN A 100 -2.96 4.77 -27.01
N GLY A 101 -1.69 4.38 -26.87
CA GLY A 101 -1.02 4.30 -25.57
C GLY A 101 -1.01 5.64 -24.83
N ARG A 102 -0.66 6.73 -25.54
CA ARG A 102 -0.72 8.09 -25.01
C ARG A 102 -2.14 8.49 -24.61
N GLN A 103 -3.14 8.20 -25.45
CA GLN A 103 -4.53 8.54 -25.19
C GLN A 103 -5.08 7.78 -23.97
N VAL A 104 -4.77 6.49 -23.83
CA VAL A 104 -5.16 5.68 -22.66
C VAL A 104 -4.52 6.24 -21.40
N ALA A 105 -3.22 6.55 -21.42
CA ALA A 105 -2.52 7.15 -20.28
C ALA A 105 -3.14 8.51 -19.87
N GLN A 106 -3.48 9.35 -20.85
CA GLN A 106 -4.14 10.64 -20.61
C GLN A 106 -5.55 10.44 -20.01
N LYS A 107 -6.36 9.52 -20.55
CA LYS A 107 -7.70 9.19 -20.02
C LYS A 107 -7.62 8.64 -18.60
N MET A 108 -6.67 7.77 -18.32
CA MET A 108 -6.40 7.23 -16.98
C MET A 108 -6.03 8.35 -16.00
N LYS A 109 -5.09 9.22 -16.38
CA LYS A 109 -4.68 10.37 -15.56
C LYS A 109 -5.85 11.31 -15.29
N ALA A 110 -6.60 11.69 -16.33
CA ALA A 110 -7.75 12.57 -16.19
C ALA A 110 -8.81 11.96 -15.24
N ARG A 111 -9.13 10.67 -15.39
CA ARG A 111 -10.08 9.99 -14.51
C ARG A 111 -9.63 9.95 -13.05
N MET A 112 -8.34 9.71 -12.81
CA MET A 112 -7.76 9.73 -11.46
C MET A 112 -7.79 11.13 -10.85
N GLN A 113 -7.47 12.16 -11.65
CA GLN A 113 -7.53 13.57 -11.24
C GLN A 113 -8.96 14.07 -11.01
N SER A 114 -9.96 13.44 -11.63
CA SER A 114 -11.36 13.66 -11.33
C SER A 114 -11.83 12.96 -10.05
N GLY A 115 -10.97 12.28 -9.29
CA GLY A 115 -11.35 11.68 -8.00
C GLY A 115 -11.87 10.24 -8.08
N TYR A 116 -11.62 9.53 -9.19
CA TYR A 116 -11.97 8.11 -9.33
C TYR A 116 -10.73 7.23 -9.30
N TRP A 117 -10.76 6.16 -8.51
CA TRP A 117 -9.72 5.14 -8.56
C TRP A 117 -9.82 4.34 -9.87
N ILE A 118 -8.68 4.08 -10.51
CA ILE A 118 -8.60 3.40 -11.81
C ILE A 118 -7.94 2.01 -11.73
N HIS A 119 -7.20 1.72 -10.66
CA HIS A 119 -6.48 0.45 -10.52
C HIS A 119 -7.38 -0.63 -9.91
N ASN A 120 -6.82 -1.82 -9.65
CA ASN A 120 -7.57 -2.86 -8.97
C ASN A 120 -8.09 -2.35 -7.60
N PRO A 121 -9.31 -2.76 -7.21
CA PRO A 121 -9.89 -2.33 -5.95
C PRO A 121 -9.06 -2.90 -4.79
N PRO A 122 -8.68 -2.09 -3.79
CA PRO A 122 -8.05 -2.63 -2.59
C PRO A 122 -9.05 -3.48 -1.80
N VAL A 123 -8.52 -4.37 -0.96
CA VAL A 123 -9.32 -5.28 -0.14
C VAL A 123 -10.31 -4.48 0.72
N GLY A 124 -11.58 -4.88 0.73
CA GLY A 124 -12.65 -4.12 1.38
C GLY A 124 -13.48 -3.24 0.44
N TYR A 125 -13.07 -3.09 -0.82
CA TYR A 125 -13.86 -2.42 -1.86
C TYR A 125 -14.11 -3.33 -3.06
N ARG A 126 -15.12 -2.96 -3.86
CA ARG A 126 -15.38 -3.52 -5.19
C ARG A 126 -15.80 -2.41 -6.15
N TYR A 127 -15.70 -2.69 -7.46
CA TYR A 127 -16.25 -1.79 -8.47
C TYR A 127 -17.71 -2.08 -8.73
N GLU A 128 -18.51 -1.04 -8.79
CA GLU A 128 -19.93 -1.10 -9.17
C GLU A 128 -20.25 0.04 -10.15
N THR A 129 -21.18 -0.19 -11.06
CA THR A 129 -21.57 0.82 -12.06
C THR A 129 -22.67 1.70 -11.47
N VAL A 130 -22.35 2.96 -11.19
CA VAL A 130 -23.27 3.95 -10.61
C VAL A 130 -23.64 4.99 -11.67
N LYS A 131 -24.93 5.32 -11.75
CA LYS A 131 -25.44 6.34 -12.69
C LYS A 131 -24.77 7.69 -12.41
N GLY A 132 -24.25 8.34 -13.45
CA GLY A 132 -23.52 9.62 -13.36
C GLY A 132 -22.02 9.50 -13.04
N HIS A 133 -21.57 8.39 -12.45
CA HIS A 133 -20.18 8.19 -12.05
C HIS A 133 -19.46 7.08 -12.85
N GLY A 134 -20.20 6.20 -13.51
CA GLY A 134 -19.65 5.02 -14.17
C GLY A 134 -19.16 4.00 -13.13
N LYS A 135 -18.03 3.32 -13.39
CA LYS A 135 -17.43 2.40 -12.40
C LYS A 135 -16.86 3.18 -11.20
N LEU A 136 -17.49 3.00 -10.04
CA LEU A 136 -17.13 3.61 -8.76
C LEU A 136 -16.72 2.53 -7.75
N LEU A 137 -15.81 2.87 -6.83
CA LEU A 137 -15.48 2.00 -5.69
C LEU A 137 -16.55 2.13 -4.61
N ILE A 138 -17.11 0.99 -4.20
CA ILE A 138 -18.10 0.88 -3.13
C ILE A 138 -17.57 -0.13 -2.10
N PRO A 139 -17.83 0.07 -0.79
CA PRO A 139 -17.50 -0.92 0.24
C PRO A 139 -18.02 -2.31 -0.12
N ASN A 140 -17.23 -3.35 0.19
CA ASN A 140 -17.58 -4.74 -0.11
C ASN A 140 -17.78 -5.55 1.18
N PRO A 141 -19.03 -5.69 1.66
CA PRO A 141 -19.34 -6.56 2.79
C PRO A 141 -19.01 -8.04 2.51
N PRO A 142 -18.45 -8.79 3.48
CA PRO A 142 -18.11 -8.38 4.86
C PRO A 142 -16.69 -7.81 5.02
N PHE A 143 -15.91 -7.72 3.93
CA PHE A 143 -14.48 -7.37 3.99
C PHE A 143 -14.22 -5.93 4.43
N ASP A 144 -15.12 -5.00 4.09
CA ASP A 144 -15.07 -3.61 4.53
C ASP A 144 -15.06 -3.48 6.05
N ALA A 145 -15.95 -4.21 6.75
CA ALA A 145 -16.04 -4.24 8.19
C ALA A 145 -14.78 -4.84 8.84
N ILE A 146 -14.28 -5.96 8.29
CA ILE A 146 -13.04 -6.62 8.76
C ILE A 146 -11.85 -5.66 8.65
N ILE A 147 -11.72 -4.95 7.52
CA ILE A 147 -10.64 -3.99 7.30
C ILE A 147 -10.77 -2.79 8.25
N ARG A 148 -11.97 -2.23 8.38
CA ARG A 148 -12.25 -1.12 9.31
C ARG A 148 -11.84 -1.49 10.73
N GLU A 149 -12.34 -2.63 11.22
CA GLU A 149 -12.06 -3.10 12.58
C GLU A 149 -10.56 -3.38 12.80
N ALA A 150 -9.89 -3.99 11.83
CA ALA A 150 -8.46 -4.27 11.91
C ALA A 150 -7.63 -2.99 12.02
N ILE A 151 -7.94 -1.98 11.19
CA ILE A 151 -7.25 -0.70 11.19
C ILE A 151 -7.54 0.06 12.49
N GLU A 152 -8.79 0.09 12.96
CA GLU A 152 -9.16 0.76 14.21
C GLU A 152 -8.53 0.13 15.45
N ARG A 153 -8.49 -1.20 15.53
CA ARG A 153 -7.78 -1.93 16.60
C ARG A 153 -6.28 -1.70 16.55
N TYR A 154 -5.70 -1.55 15.37
CA TYR A 154 -4.31 -1.13 15.22
C TYR A 154 -4.12 0.38 15.45
N ALA A 155 -5.14 1.22 15.35
CA ALA A 155 -5.01 2.62 15.74
C ALA A 155 -5.09 2.79 17.27
N SER A 156 -5.94 2.01 17.94
CA SER A 156 -6.23 2.14 19.38
C SER A 156 -5.16 1.54 20.31
N GLY A 157 -4.24 0.72 19.80
CA GLY A 157 -3.30 -0.01 20.65
C GLY A 157 -3.70 -1.45 20.93
N HIS A 158 -4.91 -1.87 20.56
CA HIS A 158 -5.34 -3.25 20.79
C HIS A 158 -4.47 -4.25 20.02
N PHE A 159 -4.18 -3.95 18.75
CA PHE A 159 -3.10 -4.62 18.03
C PHE A 159 -1.81 -3.83 18.20
N GLN A 160 -0.82 -4.46 18.83
CA GLN A 160 0.50 -3.87 19.07
C GLN A 160 1.38 -4.00 17.84
N THR A 161 1.27 -5.10 17.10
CA THR A 161 2.11 -5.42 15.95
C THR A 161 1.33 -5.74 14.68
N GLN A 162 1.94 -5.53 13.52
CA GLN A 162 1.33 -5.91 12.23
C GLN A 162 1.15 -7.44 12.11
N ALA A 163 1.89 -8.23 12.91
CA ALA A 163 1.72 -9.68 12.95
C ALA A 163 0.40 -10.09 13.64
N GLU A 164 -0.08 -9.33 14.63
CA GLU A 164 -1.40 -9.55 15.23
C GLU A 164 -2.53 -9.22 14.25
N VAL A 165 -2.37 -8.16 13.47
CA VAL A 165 -3.30 -7.80 12.38
C VAL A 165 -3.35 -8.94 11.34
N LYS A 166 -2.20 -9.50 10.96
CA LYS A 166 -2.15 -10.69 10.11
C LYS A 166 -2.92 -11.87 10.72
N ARG A 167 -2.68 -12.20 11.98
CA ARG A 167 -3.40 -13.30 12.68
C ARG A 167 -4.90 -13.04 12.77
N TYR A 168 -5.31 -11.78 12.90
CA TYR A 168 -6.72 -11.40 12.87
C TYR A 168 -7.34 -11.71 11.49
N PHE A 169 -6.68 -11.33 10.40
CA PHE A 169 -7.16 -11.68 9.05
C PHE A 169 -7.20 -13.19 8.80
N GLU A 170 -6.24 -13.95 9.35
CA GLU A 170 -6.19 -15.42 9.22
C GLU A 170 -7.39 -16.13 9.84
N LYS A 171 -8.10 -15.50 10.80
CA LYS A 171 -9.32 -16.04 11.41
C LYS A 171 -10.50 -16.12 10.44
N PHE A 172 -10.47 -15.31 9.38
CA PHE A 172 -11.54 -15.27 8.39
C PHE A 172 -11.14 -16.15 7.19
N PRO A 173 -11.88 -17.23 6.89
CA PRO A 173 -11.54 -18.13 5.78
C PRO A 173 -11.64 -17.42 4.43
N ASP A 174 -12.66 -16.57 4.26
CA ASP A 174 -12.97 -15.88 3.00
C ASP A 174 -12.02 -14.72 2.67
N PHE A 175 -11.11 -14.35 3.60
CA PHE A 175 -10.21 -13.23 3.37
C PHE A 175 -9.23 -13.51 2.22
N PRO A 176 -8.99 -12.55 1.29
CA PRO A 176 -8.18 -12.79 0.10
C PRO A 176 -6.75 -13.30 0.40
N ARG A 177 -6.46 -14.53 -0.03
CA ARG A 177 -5.16 -15.20 0.13
C ARG A 177 -4.36 -15.23 -1.16
N ASN A 178 -3.06 -15.51 -1.04
CA ASN A 178 -2.22 -15.75 -2.21
C ASN A 178 -2.50 -17.14 -2.82
N LYS A 179 -1.83 -17.46 -3.94
CA LYS A 179 -1.90 -18.79 -4.59
C LYS A 179 -1.48 -19.98 -3.69
N HIS A 180 -0.82 -19.71 -2.57
CA HIS A 180 -0.39 -20.70 -1.58
C HIS A 180 -1.33 -20.75 -0.35
N GLY A 181 -2.46 -20.03 -0.36
CA GLY A 181 -3.42 -20.02 0.75
C GLY A 181 -3.01 -19.13 1.95
N GLU A 182 -1.96 -18.34 1.82
CA GLU A 182 -1.39 -17.54 2.92
C GLU A 182 -1.61 -16.04 2.75
N ILE A 183 -1.66 -15.34 3.89
CA ILE A 183 -1.64 -13.87 3.96
C ILE A 183 -0.20 -13.44 4.21
N ARG A 184 0.43 -12.76 3.24
CA ARG A 184 1.80 -12.24 3.39
C ARG A 184 1.81 -11.03 4.33
N GLN A 185 2.91 -10.87 5.09
CA GLN A 185 3.07 -9.72 5.98
C GLN A 185 3.02 -8.39 5.20
N GLN A 186 3.62 -8.37 4.00
CA GLN A 186 3.58 -7.23 3.10
C GLN A 186 2.15 -6.75 2.82
N ARG A 187 1.20 -7.67 2.60
CA ARG A 187 -0.20 -7.30 2.35
C ARG A 187 -0.82 -6.53 3.52
N VAL A 188 -0.46 -6.89 4.76
CA VAL A 188 -0.90 -6.14 5.95
C VAL A 188 -0.25 -4.76 5.97
N THR A 189 1.04 -4.68 5.64
CA THR A 189 1.77 -3.42 5.51
C THR A 189 1.12 -2.50 4.48
N ASP A 190 0.75 -3.04 3.31
CA ASP A 190 0.09 -2.33 2.22
C ASP A 190 -1.29 -1.81 2.65
N ILE A 191 -2.11 -2.66 3.28
CA ILE A 191 -3.44 -2.28 3.81
C ILE A 191 -3.32 -1.13 4.81
N LEU A 192 -2.40 -1.22 5.77
CA LEU A 192 -2.21 -0.19 6.79
C LEU A 192 -1.60 1.10 6.23
N SER A 193 -0.90 1.06 5.08
CA SER A 193 -0.36 2.26 4.42
C SER A 193 -1.32 2.92 3.44
N GLN A 194 -2.35 2.22 2.98
CA GLN A 194 -3.17 2.68 1.86
C GLN A 194 -4.03 3.90 2.23
N PRO A 195 -3.80 5.09 1.64
CA PRO A 195 -4.59 6.28 1.93
C PRO A 195 -6.05 6.18 1.46
N LEU A 196 -6.32 5.31 0.48
CA LEU A 196 -7.64 5.16 -0.14
C LEU A 196 -8.75 4.87 0.88
N TYR A 197 -8.45 4.14 1.97
CA TYR A 197 -9.43 3.86 3.02
C TYR A 197 -9.97 5.12 3.72
N THR A 198 -9.27 6.25 3.61
CA THR A 198 -9.69 7.54 4.20
C THR A 198 -10.65 8.36 3.31
N GLY A 199 -10.98 7.87 2.10
CA GLY A 199 -11.74 8.64 1.11
C GLY A 199 -10.87 9.55 0.22
N TYR A 200 -9.55 9.51 0.39
CA TYR A 200 -8.60 10.32 -0.39
C TYR A 200 -7.74 9.47 -1.32
N ILE A 201 -7.44 10.01 -2.49
CA ILE A 201 -6.57 9.41 -3.50
C ILE A 201 -5.21 10.09 -3.43
N CYS A 202 -4.15 9.29 -3.29
CA CYS A 202 -2.76 9.72 -3.41
C CYS A 202 -2.07 8.85 -4.45
N SER A 203 -1.37 9.47 -5.39
CA SER A 203 -0.58 8.77 -6.40
C SER A 203 0.54 9.67 -6.90
N GLU A 204 1.78 9.28 -6.63
CA GLU A 204 2.97 9.98 -7.15
C GLU A 204 3.04 9.92 -8.68
N VAL A 205 2.68 8.76 -9.25
CA VAL A 205 2.68 8.51 -10.71
C VAL A 205 1.83 9.52 -11.47
N TYR A 206 0.69 9.93 -10.90
CA TYR A 206 -0.23 10.89 -11.51
C TYR A 206 -0.09 12.31 -10.93
N GLY A 207 0.84 12.55 -10.00
CA GLY A 207 1.04 13.83 -9.33
C GLY A 207 -0.13 14.25 -8.44
N ILE A 208 -0.83 13.28 -7.85
CA ILE A 208 -2.04 13.50 -7.06
C ILE A 208 -1.70 13.38 -5.58
N ASN A 209 -1.90 14.46 -4.83
CA ASN A 209 -1.64 14.50 -3.39
C ASN A 209 -2.94 14.80 -2.63
N TRP A 210 -3.44 13.84 -1.86
CA TRP A 210 -4.64 13.98 -1.03
C TRP A 210 -5.87 14.56 -1.75
N LEU A 211 -6.15 14.07 -2.96
CA LEU A 211 -7.36 14.45 -3.68
C LEU A 211 -8.57 13.74 -3.07
N LYS A 212 -9.65 14.47 -2.81
CA LYS A 212 -10.90 13.88 -2.31
C LYS A 212 -11.50 12.96 -3.39
N GLY A 213 -11.63 11.68 -3.09
CA GLY A 213 -12.28 10.71 -3.97
C GLY A 213 -13.79 10.71 -3.81
N TYR A 214 -14.50 10.13 -4.78
CA TYR A 214 -15.95 9.92 -4.73
C TYR A 214 -16.37 8.66 -3.96
N HIS A 215 -15.42 7.78 -3.62
CA HIS A 215 -15.70 6.54 -2.91
C HIS A 215 -15.94 6.78 -1.42
N GLU A 216 -16.72 5.89 -0.81
CA GLU A 216 -17.02 5.97 0.61
C GLU A 216 -15.78 5.63 1.46
N PRO A 217 -15.40 6.46 2.45
CA PRO A 217 -14.28 6.17 3.34
C PRO A 217 -14.61 5.03 4.32
N LEU A 218 -13.69 4.08 4.51
CA LEU A 218 -13.82 3.05 5.55
C LEU A 218 -13.36 3.55 6.93
N ILE A 219 -12.36 4.44 6.96
CA ILE A 219 -11.75 4.98 8.17
C ILE A 219 -11.64 6.51 8.10
N SER A 220 -11.51 7.16 9.25
CA SER A 220 -11.20 8.59 9.29
C SER A 220 -9.73 8.86 8.98
N VAL A 221 -9.44 10.08 8.51
CA VAL A 221 -8.06 10.56 8.32
C VAL A 221 -7.30 10.54 9.66
N GLU A 222 -7.96 10.83 10.78
CA GLU A 222 -7.34 10.78 12.11
C GLU A 222 -6.87 9.37 12.48
N THR A 223 -7.68 8.35 12.18
CA THR A 223 -7.33 6.95 12.41
C THR A 223 -6.12 6.57 11.55
N TYR A 224 -6.11 6.98 10.29
CA TYR A 224 -4.97 6.73 9.40
C TYR A 224 -3.67 7.40 9.87
N GLU A 225 -3.72 8.65 10.31
CA GLU A 225 -2.55 9.36 10.85
C GLU A 225 -2.01 8.68 12.11
N LYS A 226 -2.89 8.23 13.03
CA LYS A 226 -2.48 7.43 14.20
C LYS A 226 -1.77 6.15 13.78
N VAL A 227 -2.28 5.46 12.76
CA VAL A 227 -1.67 4.24 12.20
C VAL A 227 -0.29 4.57 11.63
N GLN A 228 -0.13 5.62 10.84
CA GLN A 228 1.18 6.01 10.29
C GLN A 228 2.17 6.40 11.38
N ALA A 229 1.75 7.18 12.37
CA ALA A 229 2.60 7.54 13.51
C ALA A 229 3.07 6.30 14.29
N ARG A 230 2.20 5.29 14.46
CA ARG A 230 2.56 4.02 15.10
C ARG A 230 3.50 3.16 14.24
N ARG A 231 3.32 3.16 12.92
CA ARG A 231 4.17 2.40 11.97
C ARG A 231 5.57 3.00 11.88
N ASN A 232 5.67 4.33 11.87
CA ASN A 232 6.93 5.07 11.77
C ASN A 232 7.61 5.28 13.13
N GLY A 233 6.90 5.05 14.23
CA GLY A 233 7.43 5.11 15.58
C GLY A 233 8.35 3.94 15.94
N VAL A 234 8.71 3.84 17.22
CA VAL A 234 9.59 2.77 17.71
C VAL A 234 8.96 1.41 17.46
N ALA A 235 9.66 0.56 16.69
CA ALA A 235 9.22 -0.78 16.36
C ALA A 235 9.01 -1.60 17.65
N LYS A 236 7.75 -1.91 17.97
CA LYS A 236 7.43 -2.82 19.07
C LYS A 236 7.71 -4.24 18.62
N ALA A 237 8.56 -4.95 19.37
CA ALA A 237 8.91 -6.32 19.06
C ALA A 237 7.63 -7.20 19.06
N PRO A 238 7.40 -8.03 18.03
CA PRO A 238 6.24 -8.90 17.97
C PRO A 238 6.23 -9.87 19.15
N MET A 239 5.03 -10.11 19.66
CA MET A 239 4.80 -11.14 20.67
C MET A 239 5.20 -12.50 20.09
N ARG A 240 6.34 -13.02 20.56
CA ARG A 240 6.88 -14.32 20.12
C ARG A 240 5.85 -15.40 20.42
N LYS A 241 5.63 -16.34 19.49
CA LYS A 241 4.70 -17.48 19.68
C LYS A 241 5.00 -18.30 20.95
N ASN A 242 6.24 -18.26 21.44
CA ASN A 242 6.70 -18.98 22.64
C ASN A 242 6.61 -18.16 23.95
N ILE A 243 5.71 -17.17 24.01
CA ILE A 243 5.35 -16.49 25.26
C ILE A 243 4.03 -17.11 25.73
N GLY A 244 4.12 -18.30 26.33
CA GLY A 244 3.00 -18.86 27.09
C GLY A 244 2.79 -18.07 28.38
N ASN A 245 1.62 -18.24 29.00
CA ASN A 245 1.27 -17.62 30.29
C ASN A 245 2.00 -18.25 31.50
N ASP A 246 2.91 -19.19 31.25
CA ASP A 246 3.59 -19.98 32.28
C ASP A 246 4.56 -19.17 33.16
N PHE A 247 4.97 -17.98 32.74
CA PHE A 247 5.93 -17.12 33.45
C PHE A 247 5.43 -15.68 33.46
N ALA A 248 4.90 -15.23 34.59
CA ALA A 248 4.29 -13.90 34.73
C ALA A 248 5.33 -12.77 34.71
N LEU A 249 6.55 -13.05 35.23
CA LEU A 249 7.60 -12.04 35.43
C LEU A 249 8.64 -12.01 34.31
N ARG A 250 8.32 -12.57 33.14
CA ARG A 250 9.23 -12.64 32.00
C ARG A 250 9.57 -11.24 31.49
N GLY A 251 10.85 -10.90 31.47
CA GLY A 251 11.32 -9.59 31.02
C GLY A 251 11.27 -8.50 32.09
N PHE A 252 10.68 -8.77 33.26
CA PHE A 252 10.61 -7.83 34.39
C PHE A 252 11.69 -8.09 35.45
N VAL A 253 12.06 -9.35 35.67
CA VAL A 253 13.11 -9.72 36.65
C VAL A 253 14.47 -9.59 36.00
N CYS A 254 15.30 -8.69 36.52
CA CYS A 254 16.69 -8.52 36.09
C CYS A 254 17.65 -9.23 37.06
N CYS A 255 18.76 -9.73 36.52
CA CYS A 255 19.86 -10.21 37.35
C CYS A 255 20.53 -9.04 38.07
N ALA A 256 20.79 -9.17 39.38
CA ALA A 256 21.47 -8.14 40.17
C ALA A 256 22.88 -7.81 39.65
N ASP A 257 23.61 -8.81 39.15
CA ASP A 257 25.00 -8.61 38.72
C ASP A 257 25.11 -7.96 37.34
N CYS A 258 24.28 -8.37 36.38
CA CYS A 258 24.43 -7.97 34.97
C CYS A 258 23.31 -7.05 34.46
N ASN A 259 22.34 -6.71 35.32
CA ASN A 259 21.15 -5.91 35.04
C ASN A 259 20.37 -6.32 33.77
N THR A 260 20.57 -7.56 33.30
CA THR A 260 19.94 -8.10 32.11
C THR A 260 18.70 -8.89 32.53
N PRO A 261 17.57 -8.82 31.81
CA PRO A 261 16.39 -9.61 32.13
C PRO A 261 16.70 -11.11 32.15
N LEU A 262 16.29 -11.79 33.22
CA LEU A 262 16.44 -13.24 33.35
C LEU A 262 15.60 -13.95 32.29
N ARG A 263 16.16 -15.01 31.70
CA ARG A 263 15.47 -15.84 30.71
C ARG A 263 14.62 -16.88 31.43
N SER A 264 13.34 -16.99 31.07
CA SER A 264 12.54 -18.12 31.53
C SER A 264 12.86 -19.40 30.77
N SER A 265 13.04 -20.48 31.51
CA SER A 265 13.46 -21.78 31.01
C SER A 265 12.66 -22.90 31.67
N TRP A 266 12.40 -23.96 30.92
CA TRP A 266 11.85 -25.21 31.42
C TRP A 266 12.96 -26.26 31.40
N THR A 267 13.31 -26.79 32.58
CA THR A 267 14.26 -27.91 32.68
C THR A 267 13.48 -29.23 32.79
N LYS A 268 13.82 -30.22 31.97
CA LYS A 268 13.19 -31.55 31.99
C LYS A 268 13.87 -32.44 33.03
N GLY A 269 13.12 -32.91 34.02
CA GLY A 269 13.54 -33.99 34.92
C GLY A 269 13.10 -35.37 34.41
N LYS A 270 13.23 -36.41 35.25
CA LYS A 270 12.88 -37.79 34.90
C LYS A 270 11.39 -37.98 34.58
N THR A 271 10.52 -37.32 35.33
CA THR A 271 9.05 -37.48 35.23
C THR A 271 8.31 -36.16 34.98
N LYS A 272 8.88 -35.01 35.35
CA LYS A 272 8.21 -33.70 35.29
C LYS A 272 9.15 -32.62 34.75
N ARG A 273 8.58 -31.51 34.28
CA ARG A 273 9.31 -30.30 33.89
C ARG A 273 9.27 -29.27 35.03
N TYR A 274 10.39 -28.59 35.24
CA TYR A 274 10.56 -27.62 36.32
C TYR A 274 10.82 -26.22 35.73
N PRO A 275 10.04 -25.19 36.11
CA PRO A 275 10.18 -23.84 35.58
C PRO A 275 11.20 -23.02 36.39
N TYR A 276 12.11 -22.33 35.69
CA TYR A 276 13.16 -21.49 36.29
C TYR A 276 13.34 -20.15 35.56
N TYR A 277 13.83 -19.15 36.29
CA TYR A 277 14.44 -17.93 35.75
C TYR A 277 15.97 -18.06 35.79
N LEU A 278 16.63 -17.87 34.65
CA LEU A 278 18.06 -18.16 34.45
C LEU A 278 18.81 -16.93 33.92
N CYS A 279 19.99 -16.64 34.46
CA CYS A 279 20.90 -15.65 33.88
C CYS A 279 21.74 -16.28 32.75
N GLN A 280 21.78 -15.62 31.58
CA GLN A 280 22.53 -16.09 30.40
C GLN A 280 23.69 -15.18 29.99
N SER A 281 24.01 -14.16 30.77
CA SER A 281 25.10 -13.24 30.48
C SER A 281 26.44 -13.87 30.87
N LYS A 282 27.15 -14.44 29.89
CA LYS A 282 28.43 -15.17 30.05
C LYS A 282 29.55 -14.38 30.73
N ALA A 283 29.49 -13.05 30.69
CA ALA A 283 30.54 -12.16 31.22
C ALA A 283 30.50 -11.98 32.75
N TYR A 284 29.50 -12.53 33.45
CA TYR A 284 29.27 -12.27 34.88
C TYR A 284 29.22 -13.57 35.70
N ALA A 285 29.56 -13.49 36.99
CA ALA A 285 29.60 -14.63 37.91
C ALA A 285 28.23 -15.30 38.12
N SER A 286 27.13 -14.56 37.90
CA SER A 286 25.78 -15.11 37.92
C SER A 286 25.37 -15.87 36.67
N TYR A 287 26.25 -16.00 35.66
CA TYR A 287 26.01 -16.84 34.49
C TYR A 287 25.63 -18.27 34.90
N GLY A 288 24.52 -18.80 34.35
CA GLY A 288 24.09 -20.17 34.60
C GLY A 288 23.35 -20.38 35.92
N LYS A 289 23.32 -19.39 36.83
CA LYS A 289 22.51 -19.47 38.05
C LYS A 289 21.03 -19.38 37.70
N SER A 290 20.25 -20.26 38.32
CA SER A 290 18.81 -20.38 38.12
C SER A 290 18.06 -20.25 39.44
N ILE A 291 16.88 -19.64 39.37
CA ILE A 291 15.98 -19.44 40.51
C ILE A 291 14.64 -20.08 40.16
N ALA A 292 14.06 -20.84 41.08
CA ALA A 292 12.77 -21.50 40.87
C ALA A 292 11.67 -20.45 40.60
N ARG A 293 10.83 -20.69 39.59
CA ARG A 293 9.76 -19.75 39.22
C ARG A 293 8.86 -19.42 40.40
N ASN A 294 8.42 -20.45 41.12
CA ASN A 294 7.47 -20.28 42.22
C ASN A 294 8.01 -19.41 43.35
N GLN A 295 9.32 -19.43 43.60
CA GLN A 295 9.93 -18.58 44.62
C GLN A 295 9.83 -17.11 44.22
N VAL A 296 10.35 -16.76 43.03
CA VAL A 296 10.36 -15.38 42.53
C VAL A 296 8.94 -14.83 42.38
N GLU A 297 8.02 -15.63 41.84
CA GLU A 297 6.64 -15.22 41.65
C GLU A 297 5.87 -15.10 42.97
N SER A 298 6.15 -15.94 43.97
CA SER A 298 5.56 -15.77 45.31
C SER A 298 6.09 -14.52 45.99
N ASP A 299 7.41 -14.30 45.99
CA ASP A 299 8.04 -13.14 46.63
C ASP A 299 7.51 -11.82 46.04
N VAL A 300 7.39 -11.75 44.71
CA VAL A 300 6.79 -10.60 44.03
C VAL A 300 5.29 -10.51 44.32
N GLY A 301 4.58 -11.64 44.36
CA GLY A 301 3.16 -11.69 44.71
C GLY A 301 2.89 -11.13 46.11
N ASP A 302 3.73 -11.47 47.08
CA ASP A 302 3.60 -11.00 48.46
C ASP A 302 3.97 -9.51 48.58
N LEU A 303 4.96 -9.04 47.82
CA LEU A 303 5.24 -7.62 47.70
C LEU A 303 4.06 -6.84 47.10
N ILE A 304 3.43 -7.35 46.06
CA ILE A 304 2.25 -6.70 45.43
C ILE A 304 1.09 -6.62 46.41
N LYS A 305 0.86 -7.65 47.23
CA LYS A 305 -0.18 -7.61 48.29
C LYS A 305 0.08 -6.51 49.31
N GLN A 306 1.35 -6.23 49.65
CA GLN A 306 1.71 -5.13 50.56
C GLN A 306 1.50 -3.76 49.91
N LEU A 307 1.66 -3.67 48.59
CA LEU A 307 1.46 -2.46 47.80
C LEU A 307 -0.02 -2.19 47.48
N GLN A 308 -0.96 -2.99 48.02
CA GLN A 308 -2.38 -2.79 47.78
C GLN A 308 -2.84 -1.46 48.42
N PRO A 309 -3.21 -0.46 47.61
CA PRO A 309 -3.56 0.85 48.14
C PRO A 309 -4.79 0.77 49.03
N SER A 310 -4.81 1.54 50.12
CA SER A 310 -5.98 1.62 50.98
C SER A 310 -7.21 2.09 50.20
N GLN A 311 -8.42 1.67 50.62
CA GLN A 311 -9.68 2.07 50.00
C GLN A 311 -9.77 3.60 49.80
N LYS A 312 -9.26 4.37 50.78
CA LYS A 312 -9.21 5.83 50.74
C LYS A 312 -8.28 6.35 49.63
N LEU A 313 -7.10 5.75 49.47
CA LEU A 313 -6.16 6.13 48.42
C LEU A 313 -6.73 5.82 47.03
N PHE A 314 -7.44 4.71 46.89
CA PHE A 314 -8.09 4.34 45.62
C PHE A 314 -9.20 5.34 45.23
N ILE A 315 -10.05 5.73 46.19
CA ILE A 315 -11.09 6.74 45.97
C ILE A 315 -10.46 8.08 45.58
N LEU A 316 -9.43 8.52 46.30
CA LEU A 316 -8.71 9.77 46.01
C LEU A 316 -8.05 9.73 44.63
N ALA A 317 -7.32 8.65 44.31
CA ALA A 317 -6.66 8.49 43.01
C ALA A 317 -7.69 8.46 41.86
N THR A 318 -8.83 7.81 42.04
CA THR A 318 -9.92 7.79 41.06
C THR A 318 -10.51 9.19 40.87
N ALA A 319 -10.70 9.95 41.95
CA ALA A 319 -11.16 11.34 41.88
C ALA A 319 -10.13 12.25 41.20
N MET A 320 -8.84 12.10 41.51
CA MET A 320 -7.75 12.84 40.87
C MET A 320 -7.63 12.51 39.37
N LEU A 321 -7.72 11.24 39.00
CA LEU A 321 -7.71 10.81 37.60
C LEU A 321 -8.92 11.37 36.85
N LYS A 322 -10.10 11.33 37.46
CA LYS A 322 -11.33 11.91 36.86
C LYS A 322 -11.19 13.42 36.68
N TYR A 323 -10.68 14.12 37.69
CA TYR A 323 -10.40 15.55 37.61
C TYR A 323 -9.38 15.87 36.50
N ALA A 324 -8.26 15.15 36.45
CA ALA A 324 -7.24 15.33 35.41
C ALA A 324 -7.80 15.04 34.01
N TRP A 325 -8.63 14.00 33.88
CA TRP A 325 -9.29 13.64 32.63
C TRP A 325 -10.27 14.72 32.17
N ASP A 326 -11.11 15.22 33.08
CA ASP A 326 -12.08 16.28 32.79
C ASP A 326 -11.37 17.60 32.45
N HIS A 327 -10.30 17.93 33.17
CA HIS A 327 -9.45 19.08 32.88
C HIS A 327 -8.81 18.97 31.48
N GLN A 328 -8.23 17.81 31.14
CA GLN A 328 -7.65 17.59 29.81
C GLN A 328 -8.71 17.62 28.71
N ARG A 329 -9.93 17.15 28.98
CA ARG A 329 -11.07 17.23 28.07
C ARG A 329 -11.48 18.68 27.82
N ASN A 330 -11.55 19.50 28.87
CA ASN A 330 -11.90 20.92 28.77
C ASN A 330 -10.83 21.71 28.01
N GLN A 331 -9.54 21.53 28.35
CA GLN A 331 -8.44 22.13 27.59
C GLN A 331 -8.46 21.70 26.12
N SER A 332 -8.71 20.43 25.85
CA SER A 332 -8.86 19.93 24.47
C SER A 332 -10.02 20.61 23.74
N ALA A 333 -11.14 20.86 24.41
CA ALA A 333 -12.30 21.56 23.84
C ALA A 333 -11.95 23.02 23.53
N GLU A 334 -11.24 23.71 24.42
CA GLU A 334 -10.76 25.07 24.19
C GLU A 334 -9.79 25.15 23.00
N ILE A 335 -8.79 24.25 22.95
CA ILE A 335 -7.84 24.16 21.83
C ILE A 335 -8.57 23.90 20.51
N VAL A 336 -9.56 22.99 20.49
CA VAL A 336 -10.43 22.77 19.34
C VAL A 336 -11.15 24.07 18.97
N SER A 337 -11.80 24.75 19.91
CA SER A 337 -12.55 25.98 19.63
C SER A 337 -11.66 27.10 19.09
N ALA A 338 -10.45 27.26 19.63
CA ALA A 338 -9.47 28.25 19.18
C ALA A 338 -8.97 27.94 17.77
N ALA A 339 -8.70 26.67 17.47
CA ALA A 339 -8.35 26.22 16.13
C ALA A 339 -9.50 26.44 15.13
N LYS A 340 -10.77 26.18 15.52
CA LYS A 340 -11.95 26.50 14.68
C LYS A 340 -11.99 27.98 14.31
N ARG A 341 -11.80 28.88 15.28
CA ARG A 341 -11.77 30.34 15.04
C ARG A 341 -10.64 30.74 14.09
N LYS A 342 -9.45 30.15 14.23
CA LYS A 342 -8.32 30.39 13.31
C LYS A 342 -8.63 29.97 11.88
N VAL A 343 -9.22 28.79 11.68
CA VAL A 343 -9.64 28.32 10.34
C VAL A 343 -10.68 29.26 9.73
N MET A 344 -11.70 29.65 10.50
CA MET A 344 -12.73 30.59 10.02
C MET A 344 -12.15 31.96 9.64
N ASN A 345 -11.15 32.46 10.39
CA ASN A 345 -10.49 33.71 10.06
C ASN A 345 -9.69 33.60 8.75
N ILE A 346 -8.97 32.50 8.54
CA ILE A 346 -8.24 32.25 7.29
C ILE A 346 -9.21 32.13 6.11
N GLU A 347 -10.36 31.47 6.27
CA GLU A 347 -11.39 31.40 5.23
C GLU A 347 -11.93 32.79 4.88
N LYS A 348 -12.22 33.64 5.87
CA LYS A 348 -12.61 35.03 5.65
C LYS A 348 -11.53 35.85 4.94
N GLU A 349 -10.26 35.64 5.27
CA GLU A 349 -9.13 36.31 4.61
C GLU A 349 -9.03 35.89 3.14
N ILE A 350 -9.21 34.60 2.84
CA ILE A 350 -9.24 34.07 1.47
C ILE A 350 -10.42 34.68 0.70
N ASP A 351 -11.63 34.69 1.25
CA ASP A 351 -12.81 35.27 0.61
C ASP A 351 -12.63 36.77 0.33
N ALA A 352 -11.99 37.50 1.25
CA ALA A 352 -11.70 38.92 1.07
C ALA A 352 -10.68 39.17 -0.05
N LEU A 353 -9.65 38.33 -0.19
CA LEU A 353 -8.68 38.41 -1.27
C LEU A 353 -9.32 38.03 -2.62
N LEU A 354 -10.16 37.01 -2.68
CA LEU A 354 -10.90 36.64 -3.89
C LEU A 354 -11.79 37.79 -4.37
N THR A 355 -12.50 38.44 -3.46
CA THR A 355 -13.33 39.62 -3.78
C THR A 355 -12.49 40.77 -4.36
N ARG A 356 -11.27 40.97 -3.84
CA ARG A 356 -10.34 42.00 -4.36
C ARG A 356 -9.75 41.65 -5.72
N ILE A 357 -9.48 40.37 -6.00
CA ILE A 357 -9.04 39.91 -7.33
C ILE A 357 -10.10 40.22 -8.38
N LEU A 358 -11.38 39.97 -8.08
CA LEU A 358 -12.48 40.25 -9.02
C LEU A 358 -12.62 41.74 -9.37
N ALA A 359 -12.14 42.65 -8.52
CA ALA A 359 -12.17 44.10 -8.72
C ALA A 359 -10.85 44.68 -9.26
N ALA A 360 -9.77 43.91 -9.33
CA ALA A 360 -8.45 44.39 -9.72
C ALA A 360 -8.22 44.27 -11.23
N SER A 361 -7.65 45.30 -11.86
CA SER A 361 -7.36 45.35 -13.30
C SER A 361 -5.88 45.18 -13.65
N ASN A 362 -4.99 45.13 -12.65
CA ASN A 362 -3.54 45.01 -12.85
C ASN A 362 -3.04 43.56 -12.65
N ASN A 363 -2.50 42.97 -13.71
CA ASN A 363 -1.98 41.59 -13.72
C ASN A 363 -0.90 41.31 -12.66
N THR A 364 -0.05 42.29 -12.33
CA THR A 364 1.01 42.07 -11.32
C THR A 364 0.44 41.94 -9.90
N VAL A 365 -0.69 42.61 -9.64
CA VAL A 365 -1.38 42.57 -8.34
C VAL A 365 -2.18 41.27 -8.21
N ILE A 366 -2.78 40.80 -9.30
CA ILE A 366 -3.48 39.52 -9.36
C ILE A 366 -2.54 38.37 -9.00
N ALA A 367 -1.37 38.29 -9.64
CA ALA A 367 -0.37 37.24 -9.36
C ALA A 367 0.07 37.24 -7.87
N ARG A 368 0.25 38.41 -7.26
CA ARG A 368 0.60 38.52 -5.83
C ARG A 368 -0.52 38.05 -4.91
N TYR A 369 -1.78 38.26 -5.28
CA TYR A 369 -2.91 37.74 -4.52
C TYR A 369 -3.07 36.23 -4.70
N GLU A 370 -2.85 35.69 -5.90
CA GLU A 370 -2.82 34.25 -6.15
C GLU A 370 -1.77 33.55 -5.28
N ASP A 371 -0.55 34.10 -5.23
CA ASP A 371 0.52 33.61 -4.35
C ASP A 371 0.09 33.64 -2.88
N LYS A 372 -0.55 34.73 -2.44
CA LYS A 372 -0.98 34.88 -1.05
C LYS A 372 -2.13 33.94 -0.69
N ILE A 373 -3.05 33.70 -1.61
CA ILE A 373 -4.13 32.71 -1.45
C ILE A 373 -3.52 31.32 -1.34
N ALA A 374 -2.58 30.95 -2.20
CA ALA A 374 -1.89 29.66 -2.11
C ALA A 374 -1.17 29.48 -0.76
N GLU A 375 -0.51 30.53 -0.24
CA GLU A 375 0.10 30.52 1.10
C GLU A 375 -0.94 30.29 2.20
N LEU A 376 -2.07 31.02 2.16
CA LEU A 376 -3.14 30.89 3.15
C LEU A 376 -3.85 29.54 3.08
N GLU A 377 -4.05 29.00 1.88
CA GLU A 377 -4.59 27.65 1.68
C GLU A 377 -3.64 26.60 2.26
N ASN A 378 -2.33 26.72 2.02
CA ASN A 378 -1.32 25.85 2.62
C ASN A 378 -1.31 25.96 4.15
N ARG A 379 -1.38 27.17 4.70
CA ARG A 379 -1.51 27.37 6.16
C ARG A 379 -2.80 26.79 6.72
N ARG A 380 -3.92 26.86 5.97
CA ARG A 380 -5.18 26.20 6.34
C ARG A 380 -5.03 24.68 6.36
N LEU A 381 -4.20 24.13 5.47
CA LEU A 381 -3.89 22.70 5.38
C LEU A 381 -2.90 22.22 6.47
N ASP A 382 -2.01 23.11 6.94
CA ASP A 382 -1.01 22.84 7.98
C ASP A 382 -1.58 22.80 9.41
N PHE A 383 -2.74 23.42 9.66
CA PHE A 383 -3.45 23.17 10.91
C PHE A 383 -3.77 21.67 10.98
N PRO A 384 -3.35 20.96 12.03
CA PRO A 384 -3.35 19.50 12.04
C PRO A 384 -4.75 18.99 11.68
N LYS A 385 -4.83 18.17 10.63
CA LYS A 385 -6.08 17.57 10.11
C LYS A 385 -6.93 16.91 11.22
N LYS A 386 -6.31 16.55 12.35
CA LYS A 386 -6.91 16.22 13.67
C LYS A 386 -8.05 17.13 14.15
N GLN A 387 -8.09 18.42 13.77
CA GLN A 387 -9.16 19.33 14.22
C GLN A 387 -10.27 19.50 13.18
N ARG A 388 -10.00 19.24 11.89
CA ARG A 388 -10.94 19.41 10.77
C ARG A 388 -11.96 18.26 10.71
N CYS A 389 -11.58 17.05 11.14
CA CYS A 389 -12.50 15.91 11.24
C CYS A 389 -13.56 16.07 12.35
N LYS A 390 -13.26 16.77 13.45
CA LYS A 390 -14.26 17.11 14.50
C LYS A 390 -15.22 18.25 14.13
N LEU A 391 -14.91 19.00 13.07
CA LEU A 391 -15.74 20.10 12.56
C LEU A 391 -16.87 19.59 11.64
N LEU A 392 -16.59 18.56 10.83
CA LEU A 392 -17.53 18.03 9.84
C LEU A 392 -18.54 17.03 10.44
N THR A 393 -18.26 16.44 11.59
CA THR A 393 -19.17 15.53 12.33
C THR A 393 -20.16 16.26 13.26
N ALA A 394 -20.15 17.58 13.29
CA ALA A 394 -21.00 18.42 14.14
C ALA A 394 -22.05 19.23 13.36
N GLN A 395 -22.36 18.87 12.11
CA GLN A 395 -23.58 19.36 11.48
C GLN A 395 -24.76 18.53 11.97
N PRO A 396 -25.75 19.12 12.67
CA PRO A 396 -26.96 18.40 13.03
C PRO A 396 -27.65 17.96 11.74
N SER A 397 -28.05 16.69 11.68
CA SER A 397 -28.94 16.22 10.62
C SER A 397 -30.17 17.11 10.64
N LYS A 398 -30.35 17.92 9.59
CA LYS A 398 -31.64 18.53 9.30
C LYS A 398 -32.57 17.38 8.97
N LYS A 399 -33.29 16.89 9.97
CA LYS A 399 -34.55 16.18 9.77
C LYS A 399 -35.51 17.20 9.15
N ASN A 400 -35.79 17.03 7.87
CA ASN A 400 -37.09 17.36 7.30
C ASN A 400 -37.78 16.03 7.01
#